data_AF-A0A2S9PRD2-F1
#
_entry.id   AF-A0A2S9PRD2-F1
#
_cell.length_a   1.000
_cell.length_b   1.000
_cell.length_c   1.000
_cell.angle_alpha   90.00
_cell.angle_beta   90.00
_cell.angle_gamma   90.00
#
_symmetry.space_group_name_H-M   'P 1'
#
loop_
_entity.id
_entity.type
_entity.pdbx_description
1 polymer ?
#
loop_
_entity_poly.entity_id
_entity_poly.type
_entity_poly.pdbx_seq_one_letter_code
_entity_poly.pdbx_strand_id
1 'polypeptide(L)'
;MIDSVRPRLRRRHGRGTLVRLSPVILTVVIASLAYATPPEMAFSRLLPAAPALAAAMWPVLPTVLLGTVCLLLMIGLSLVFPDLGTWWTCAGIIAVTVAAAYGSHVRLQRERTLFHVRLVADAAQHVVLSPMPRRFGLLEVESLYLAAAAEARIGGDFYEVVDTPYGVRLLIGDVRGKGLPAVGAAAAIVNAFREAAYGEADLVDVARRLDASSARYNAAFPPDGPMERFATALLAEIPHEGGRIDILNCGHPPPLLLTRGRLRVLESAAPSPLLSLAELIGDHYHVDSFDVAPGDLLLLYTDGVAETRALDGEFFPLAAWMRRQPPTPPRDLLTAL
;
A
#
# COMPACT_ATOMS: atom_id res chain seq x y z
N MET A 1 -11.48 23.79 -16.11
CA MET A 1 -11.23 24.74 -15.01
C MET A 1 -11.36 23.93 -13.72
N ILE A 2 -10.22 23.56 -13.14
CA ILE A 2 -10.11 22.50 -12.13
C ILE A 2 -10.05 23.16 -10.75
N ASP A 3 -11.14 23.10 -10.00
CA ASP A 3 -11.15 23.46 -8.58
C ASP A 3 -10.71 22.23 -7.76
N SER A 4 -9.50 22.33 -7.22
CA SER A 4 -8.91 21.33 -6.34
C SER A 4 -9.36 21.59 -4.90
N VAL A 5 -10.42 20.89 -4.48
CA VAL A 5 -10.87 20.89 -3.08
C VAL A 5 -9.87 20.10 -2.25
N ARG A 6 -8.95 20.81 -1.60
CA ARG A 6 -8.03 20.26 -0.59
C ARG A 6 -8.80 19.95 0.70
N PRO A 7 -8.81 18.72 1.22
CA PRO A 7 -9.28 18.47 2.57
C PRO A 7 -8.33 19.12 3.59
N ARG A 8 -8.88 19.99 4.43
CA ARG A 8 -8.17 20.63 5.55
C ARG A 8 -7.88 19.59 6.64
N LEU A 9 -6.76 18.88 6.51
CA LEU A 9 -6.18 18.11 7.60
C LEU A 9 -5.77 19.07 8.73
N ARG A 10 -6.48 18.99 9.85
CA ARG A 10 -6.13 19.64 11.12
C ARG A 10 -4.70 19.22 11.50
N ARG A 11 -3.75 20.12 11.27
CA ARG A 11 -2.33 19.98 11.62
C ARG A 11 -2.19 19.74 13.13
N ARG A 12 -1.95 18.49 13.53
CA ARG A 12 -1.41 18.09 14.85
C ARG A 12 0.10 18.45 14.89
N HIS A 13 0.44 19.73 14.74
CA HIS A 13 1.84 20.22 14.66
C HIS A 13 2.58 20.24 16.02
N GLY A 14 1.94 19.87 17.13
CA GLY A 14 2.56 19.94 18.48
C GLY A 14 3.39 18.71 18.88
N ARG A 15 2.91 17.50 18.59
CA ARG A 15 3.56 16.26 19.08
C ARG A 15 4.83 15.89 18.30
N GLY A 16 4.88 16.13 16.99
CA GLY A 16 6.05 15.80 16.17
C GLY A 16 7.28 16.66 16.48
N THR A 17 7.07 17.92 16.87
CA THR A 17 8.14 18.88 17.15
C THR A 17 8.84 18.57 18.47
N LEU A 18 8.07 18.22 19.51
CA LEU A 18 8.60 17.78 20.81
C LEU A 18 9.42 16.49 20.68
N VAL A 19 8.92 15.53 19.90
CA VAL A 19 9.64 14.27 19.65
C VAL A 19 10.96 14.54 18.92
N ARG A 20 10.96 15.40 17.89
CA ARG A 20 12.18 15.77 17.14
C ARG A 20 13.20 16.57 17.95
N LEU A 21 12.80 17.28 19.01
CA LEU A 21 13.70 18.04 19.87
C LEU A 21 14.27 17.23 21.04
N SER A 22 13.84 15.97 21.22
CA SER A 22 14.26 15.10 22.32
C SER A 22 15.79 14.94 22.49
N PRO A 23 16.64 14.88 21.43
CA PRO A 23 18.09 14.82 21.61
C PRO A 23 18.69 16.08 22.24
N VAL A 24 18.13 17.25 21.92
CA VAL A 24 18.55 18.54 22.49
C VAL A 24 18.16 18.62 23.95
N ILE A 25 16.90 18.27 24.26
CA ILE A 25 16.38 18.25 25.63
C ILE A 25 17.21 17.32 26.50
N LEU A 26 17.52 16.12 25.99
CA LEU A 26 18.37 15.15 26.69
C LEU A 26 19.77 15.73 26.98
N THR A 27 20.37 16.42 26.01
CA THR A 27 21.68 17.08 26.19
C THR A 27 21.62 18.13 27.30
N VAL A 28 20.60 19.00 27.28
CA VAL A 28 20.42 20.06 28.28
C VAL A 28 20.19 19.48 29.68
N VAL A 29 19.38 18.42 29.79
CA VAL A 29 19.12 17.75 31.07
C VAL A 29 20.40 17.12 31.63
N ILE A 30 21.15 16.37 30.81
CA ILE A 30 22.41 15.75 31.25
C ILE A 30 23.44 16.81 31.66
N ALA A 31 23.56 17.90 30.89
CA ALA A 31 24.42 19.04 31.21
C ALA A 31 24.05 19.69 32.56
N SER A 32 22.76 19.93 32.78
CA SER A 32 22.26 20.57 34.01
C SER A 32 22.51 19.69 35.24
N LEU A 33 22.24 18.38 35.13
CA LEU A 33 22.52 17.42 36.21
C LEU A 33 24.02 17.34 36.50
N ALA A 34 24.87 17.35 35.48
CA ALA A 34 26.31 17.30 35.64
C ALA A 34 26.87 18.55 36.37
N TYR A 35 26.23 19.71 36.21
CA TYR A 35 26.61 20.93 36.92
C TYR A 35 26.08 20.97 38.37
N ALA A 36 24.87 20.45 38.60
CA ALA A 36 24.19 20.53 39.90
C ALA A 36 24.60 19.43 40.90
N THR A 37 25.29 18.38 40.45
CA THR A 37 25.60 17.20 41.28
C THR A 37 27.09 17.15 41.64
N PRO A 38 27.47 16.67 42.85
CA PRO A 38 28.87 16.51 43.23
C PRO A 38 29.69 15.69 42.22
N PRO A 39 31.00 15.97 42.06
CA PRO A 39 31.89 15.32 41.08
C PRO A 39 31.95 13.78 41.17
N GLU A 40 31.62 13.24 42.34
CA GLU A 40 31.58 11.79 42.62
C GLU A 40 30.48 11.07 41.82
N MET A 41 29.40 11.77 41.42
CA MET A 41 28.36 11.24 40.55
C MET A 41 28.58 11.73 39.11
N ALA A 42 29.33 10.96 38.33
CA ALA A 42 29.78 11.33 36.98
C ALA A 42 28.66 11.26 35.91
N PHE A 43 27.60 12.06 36.04
CA PHE A 43 26.51 12.18 35.05
C PHE A 43 26.98 12.64 33.66
N SER A 44 28.14 13.32 33.59
CA SER A 44 28.83 13.67 32.33
C SER A 44 29.14 12.45 31.45
N ARG A 45 29.24 11.24 32.02
CA ARG A 45 29.44 9.99 31.27
C ARG A 45 28.24 9.59 30.41
N LEU A 46 27.08 10.20 30.61
CA LEU A 46 25.87 9.94 29.83
C LEU A 46 25.74 10.84 28.59
N LEU A 47 26.57 11.88 28.47
CA LEU A 47 26.54 12.82 27.34
C LEU A 47 26.65 12.16 25.94
N PRO A 48 27.38 11.04 25.75
CA PRO A 48 27.38 10.31 24.47
C PRO A 48 26.00 9.77 24.04
N ALA A 49 25.02 9.64 24.94
CA ALA A 49 23.68 9.14 24.60
C ALA A 49 22.92 10.10 23.67
N ALA A 50 23.22 11.41 23.71
CA ALA A 50 22.52 12.40 22.92
C ALA A 50 22.80 12.30 21.40
N PRO A 51 24.06 12.15 20.93
CA PRO A 51 24.36 11.83 19.53
C PRO A 51 23.71 10.53 19.04
N ALA A 52 23.66 9.50 19.88
CA ALA A 52 23.00 8.24 19.52
C ALA A 52 21.49 8.43 19.29
N LEU A 53 20.80 9.19 20.16
CA LEU A 53 19.39 9.52 19.98
C LEU A 53 19.16 10.43 18.76
N ALA A 54 20.05 11.41 18.53
CA ALA A 54 20.00 12.25 17.33
C ALA A 54 20.16 11.44 16.04
N ALA A 55 21.04 10.44 16.02
CA ALA A 55 21.17 9.56 14.86
C ALA A 55 19.89 8.81 14.52
N ALA A 56 19.03 8.52 15.49
CA ALA A 56 17.73 7.86 15.26
C ALA A 56 16.66 8.80 14.69
N MET A 57 16.85 10.11 14.78
CA MET A 57 15.82 11.10 14.44
C MET A 57 16.20 12.07 13.33
N TRP A 58 17.49 12.36 13.19
CA TRP A 58 17.99 13.47 12.39
C TRP A 58 18.94 12.99 11.27
N PRO A 59 19.17 13.82 10.25
CA PRO A 59 20.21 13.60 9.27
C PRO A 59 21.62 13.63 9.88
N VAL A 60 22.61 13.23 9.09
CA VAL A 60 24.02 13.12 9.53
C VAL A 60 24.56 14.45 10.07
N LEU A 61 24.34 15.56 9.35
CA LEU A 61 24.89 16.87 9.69
C LEU A 61 24.50 17.38 11.10
N PRO A 62 23.21 17.48 11.47
CA PRO A 62 22.81 17.90 12.82
C PRO A 62 23.18 16.89 13.92
N THR A 63 23.31 15.60 13.59
CA THR A 63 23.78 14.58 14.54
C THR A 63 25.25 14.82 14.92
N VAL A 64 26.10 15.10 13.92
CA VAL A 64 27.50 15.46 14.12
C VAL A 64 27.62 16.77 14.90
N LEU A 65 26.81 17.78 14.55
CA LEU A 65 26.79 19.07 15.27
C LEU A 65 26.40 18.92 16.74
N LEU A 66 25.44 18.04 17.07
CA LEU A 66 25.11 17.76 18.46
C LEU A 66 26.27 17.06 19.19
N GLY A 67 26.96 16.13 18.52
CA GLY A 67 28.16 15.48 19.07
C GLY A 67 29.31 16.45 19.33
N THR A 68 29.55 17.43 18.44
CA THR A 68 30.56 18.47 18.68
C THR A 68 30.17 19.39 19.83
N VAL A 69 28.90 19.74 19.98
CA VAL A 69 28.41 20.49 21.16
C VAL A 69 28.63 19.70 22.45
N CYS A 70 28.34 18.39 22.47
CA CYS A 70 28.61 17.54 23.63
C CYS A 70 30.12 17.51 23.96
N LEU A 71 30.98 17.43 22.96
CA LEU A 71 32.42 17.45 23.15
C LEU A 71 32.91 18.79 23.74
N LEU A 72 32.46 19.91 23.20
CA LEU A 72 32.80 21.25 23.70
C LEU A 72 32.33 21.45 25.14
N LEU A 73 31.12 21.00 25.46
CA LEU A 73 30.58 21.07 26.82
C LEU A 73 31.44 20.25 27.79
N MET A 74 31.86 19.05 27.41
CA MET A 74 32.75 18.21 28.22
C MET A 74 34.12 18.87 28.45
N ILE A 75 34.70 19.50 27.43
CA ILE A 75 35.96 20.25 27.55
C ILE A 75 35.78 21.42 28.53
N GLY A 76 34.68 22.17 28.42
CA GLY A 76 34.36 23.27 29.34
C GLY A 76 34.21 22.82 30.78
N LEU A 77 33.49 21.72 31.03
CA LEU A 77 33.36 21.10 32.35
C LEU A 77 34.72 20.65 32.92
N SER A 78 35.62 20.12 32.08
CA SER A 78 36.95 19.67 32.51
C SER A 78 37.89 20.79 32.92
N LEU A 79 37.69 22.02 32.43
CA LEU A 79 38.47 23.19 32.88
C LEU A 79 38.06 23.62 34.30
N VAL A 80 36.82 23.33 34.70
CA VAL A 80 36.27 23.66 36.03
C VAL A 80 36.51 22.52 37.03
N PHE A 81 36.45 21.27 36.58
CA PHE A 81 36.58 20.07 37.42
C PHE A 81 37.65 19.10 36.85
N PRO A 82 38.94 19.22 37.26
CA PRO A 82 40.06 18.53 36.60
C PRO A 82 40.19 17.00 36.74
N ASP A 83 39.24 16.27 37.36
CA ASP A 83 39.48 14.89 37.84
C ASP A 83 38.43 13.82 37.41
N LEU A 84 37.68 14.05 36.33
CA LEU A 84 36.54 13.19 35.96
C LEU A 84 36.83 12.06 34.94
N GLY A 85 38.09 11.75 34.64
CA GLY A 85 38.42 10.80 33.57
C GLY A 85 38.07 11.38 32.18
N THR A 86 38.24 12.69 32.03
CA THR A 86 37.82 13.51 30.88
C THR A 86 38.19 12.89 29.54
N TRP A 87 39.41 12.39 29.42
CA TRP A 87 39.94 11.84 28.18
C TRP A 87 39.15 10.60 27.70
N TRP A 88 38.69 9.74 28.61
CA TRP A 88 37.85 8.58 28.28
C TRP A 88 36.45 8.99 27.86
N THR A 89 35.84 9.96 28.53
CA THR A 89 34.54 10.50 28.15
C THR A 89 34.58 11.24 26.81
N CYS A 90 35.63 12.01 26.53
CA CYS A 90 35.83 12.66 25.23
C CYS A 90 36.00 11.61 24.11
N ALA A 91 36.81 10.57 24.36
CA ALA A 91 36.94 9.45 23.42
C ALA A 91 35.60 8.74 23.19
N GLY A 92 34.79 8.55 24.25
CA GLY A 92 33.44 7.99 24.16
C GLY A 92 32.47 8.86 23.35
N ILE A 93 32.46 10.19 23.55
CA ILE A 93 31.64 11.12 22.76
C ILE A 93 32.04 11.05 21.29
N ILE A 94 33.33 11.05 20.97
CA ILE A 94 33.82 10.95 19.59
C ILE A 94 33.40 9.62 18.97
N ALA A 95 33.65 8.50 19.64
CA ALA A 95 33.31 7.16 19.13
C ALA A 95 31.80 7.02 18.89
N VAL A 96 30.97 7.45 19.84
CA VAL A 96 29.51 7.39 19.70
C VAL A 96 29.02 8.35 18.63
N THR A 97 29.59 9.55 18.50
CA THR A 97 29.23 10.49 17.43
C THR A 97 29.55 9.93 16.05
N VAL A 98 30.70 9.27 15.87
CA VAL A 98 31.06 8.61 14.61
C VAL A 98 30.11 7.44 14.31
N ALA A 99 29.84 6.58 15.29
CA ALA A 99 28.89 5.47 15.13
C ALA A 99 27.46 5.97 14.83
N ALA A 100 27.04 7.05 15.49
CA ALA A 100 25.77 7.74 15.28
C ALA A 100 25.69 8.34 13.86
N ALA A 101 26.74 9.01 13.40
CA ALA A 101 26.81 9.56 12.04
C ALA A 101 26.73 8.44 10.99
N TYR A 102 27.45 7.34 11.19
CA TYR A 102 27.39 6.15 10.33
C TYR A 102 25.99 5.52 10.33
N GLY A 103 25.39 5.32 11.50
CA GLY A 103 24.03 4.79 11.63
C GLY A 103 22.98 5.67 10.94
N SER A 104 23.08 6.99 11.09
CA SER A 104 22.22 7.96 10.40
C SER A 104 22.40 7.88 8.87
N HIS A 105 23.64 7.74 8.39
CA HIS A 105 23.94 7.58 6.97
C HIS A 105 23.32 6.30 6.39
N VAL A 106 23.48 5.17 7.07
CA VAL A 106 22.88 3.88 6.67
C VAL A 106 21.35 3.96 6.68
N ARG A 107 20.76 4.61 7.69
CA ARG A 107 19.30 4.82 7.74
C ARG A 107 18.81 5.64 6.53
N LEU A 108 19.47 6.77 6.26
CA LEU A 108 19.15 7.63 5.11
C LEU A 108 19.29 6.89 3.77
N GLN A 109 20.31 6.06 3.61
CA GLN A 109 20.45 5.23 2.41
C GLN A 109 19.29 4.23 2.28
N ARG A 110 18.95 3.51 3.35
CA ARG A 110 17.81 2.58 3.36
C ARG A 110 16.50 3.29 3.02
N GLU A 111 16.24 4.44 3.63
CA GLU A 111 15.06 5.26 3.34
C GLU A 111 15.00 5.69 1.87
N ARG A 112 16.13 6.12 1.29
CA ARG A 112 16.21 6.52 -0.14
C ARG A 112 15.97 5.34 -1.09
N THR A 113 16.60 4.19 -0.84
CA THR A 113 16.39 2.99 -1.66
C THR A 113 14.93 2.56 -1.63
N LEU A 114 14.31 2.55 -0.44
CA LEU A 114 12.89 2.23 -0.29
C LEU A 114 12.00 3.24 -1.05
N PHE A 115 12.34 4.53 -1.02
CA PHE A 115 11.60 5.56 -1.74
C PHE A 115 11.70 5.39 -3.27
N HIS A 116 12.89 5.11 -3.80
CA HIS A 116 13.07 4.89 -5.25
C HIS A 116 12.36 3.62 -5.73
N VAL A 117 12.46 2.52 -5.00
CA VAL A 117 11.72 1.28 -5.32
C VAL A 117 10.22 1.54 -5.33
N ARG A 118 9.72 2.37 -4.41
CA ARG A 118 8.30 2.76 -4.37
C ARG A 118 7.87 3.58 -5.57
N LEU A 119 8.63 4.61 -5.95
CA LEU A 119 8.28 5.42 -7.12
C LEU A 119 8.26 4.61 -8.42
N VAL A 120 9.23 3.72 -8.60
CA VAL A 120 9.31 2.90 -9.81
C VAL A 120 8.18 1.88 -9.86
N ALA A 121 7.86 1.23 -8.74
CA ALA A 121 6.76 0.27 -8.73
C ALA A 121 5.37 0.96 -8.79
N ASP A 122 5.21 2.17 -8.24
CA ASP A 122 3.99 2.97 -8.42
C ASP A 122 3.79 3.36 -9.89
N ALA A 123 4.86 3.84 -10.54
CA ALA A 123 4.85 4.13 -11.97
C ALA A 123 4.59 2.87 -12.81
N ALA A 124 5.22 1.74 -12.48
CA ALA A 124 5.00 0.47 -13.16
C ALA A 124 3.54 0.00 -13.01
N GLN A 125 2.96 0.12 -11.81
CA GLN A 125 1.56 -0.25 -11.59
C GLN A 125 0.61 0.67 -12.37
N HIS A 126 0.87 1.98 -12.43
CA HIS A 126 0.11 2.91 -13.27
C HIS A 126 0.23 2.61 -14.77
N VAL A 127 1.32 1.98 -15.22
CA VAL A 127 1.46 1.53 -16.62
C VAL A 127 0.68 0.23 -16.87
N VAL A 128 0.57 -0.64 -15.86
CA VAL A 128 -0.25 -1.86 -15.95
C VAL A 128 -1.73 -1.50 -16.02
N LEU A 129 -2.18 -0.53 -15.23
CA LEU A 129 -3.57 -0.06 -15.20
C LEU A 129 -3.82 0.99 -16.31
N SER A 130 -4.59 0.63 -17.34
CA SER A 130 -4.91 1.57 -18.41
C SER A 130 -5.77 2.73 -17.91
N PRO A 131 -5.54 3.98 -18.36
CA PRO A 131 -6.53 5.03 -18.21
C PRO A 131 -7.77 4.66 -19.03
N MET A 132 -8.83 4.22 -18.34
CA MET A 132 -10.04 3.72 -19.00
C MET A 132 -10.90 4.87 -19.53
N PRO A 133 -11.44 4.75 -20.75
CA PRO A 133 -12.59 5.55 -21.15
C PRO A 133 -13.71 5.43 -20.12
N ARG A 134 -14.38 6.54 -19.82
CA ARG A 134 -15.50 6.55 -18.85
C ARG A 134 -16.76 5.86 -19.37
N ARG A 135 -16.83 5.60 -20.68
CA ARG A 135 -18.00 5.01 -21.34
C ARG A 135 -17.59 3.92 -22.31
N PHE A 136 -18.21 2.76 -22.14
CA PHE A 136 -18.11 1.61 -23.03
C PHE A 136 -19.53 1.25 -23.48
N GLY A 137 -19.93 1.75 -24.65
CA GLY A 137 -21.31 1.63 -25.12
C GLY A 137 -22.32 2.25 -24.14
N LEU A 138 -23.17 1.40 -23.56
CA LEU A 138 -24.19 1.78 -22.58
C LEU A 138 -23.68 1.81 -21.12
N LEU A 139 -22.45 1.36 -20.88
CA LEU A 139 -21.87 1.27 -19.55
C LEU A 139 -21.07 2.52 -19.21
N GLU A 140 -21.34 3.12 -18.05
CA GLU A 140 -20.49 4.14 -17.43
C GLU A 140 -19.60 3.48 -16.38
N VAL A 141 -18.29 3.64 -16.53
CA VAL A 141 -17.27 3.03 -15.67
C VAL A 141 -16.45 4.13 -15.01
N GLU A 142 -16.29 4.03 -13.70
CA GLU A 142 -15.35 4.84 -12.91
C GLU A 142 -14.56 3.90 -12.01
N SER A 143 -13.28 4.20 -11.83
CA SER A 143 -12.37 3.42 -10.99
C SER A 143 -11.74 4.30 -9.91
N LEU A 144 -11.53 3.70 -8.74
CA LEU A 144 -10.80 4.32 -7.64
C LEU A 144 -9.78 3.32 -7.13
N TYR A 145 -8.51 3.69 -7.22
CA TYR A 145 -7.41 2.93 -6.63
C TYR A 145 -6.78 3.76 -5.52
N LEU A 146 -6.79 3.22 -4.29
CA LEU A 146 -6.21 3.85 -3.11
C LEU A 146 -5.14 2.92 -2.53
N ALA A 147 -3.88 3.27 -2.74
CA ALA A 147 -2.79 2.58 -2.06
C ALA A 147 -2.86 2.84 -0.55
N ALA A 148 -2.90 1.78 0.26
CA ALA A 148 -2.83 1.89 1.72
C ALA A 148 -1.53 2.60 2.17
N ALA A 149 -1.61 3.39 3.23
CA ALA A 149 -0.66 4.43 3.64
C ALA A 149 0.86 4.08 3.61
N ALA A 150 1.65 5.11 3.29
CA ALA A 150 3.08 5.47 3.50
C ALA A 150 4.19 4.41 3.71
N GLU A 151 3.90 3.21 4.20
CA GLU A 151 4.84 2.11 4.46
C GLU A 151 4.46 0.80 3.75
N ALA A 152 3.20 0.70 3.28
CA ALA A 152 2.73 -0.43 2.49
C ALA A 152 3.31 -0.39 1.08
N ARG A 153 3.75 -1.57 0.66
CA ARG A 153 4.42 -1.82 -0.61
C ARG A 153 3.35 -1.84 -1.71
N ILE A 154 3.70 -1.41 -2.91
CA ILE A 154 2.84 -1.51 -4.11
C ILE A 154 2.09 -2.84 -4.17
N GLY A 155 0.79 -2.76 -4.44
CA GLY A 155 -0.17 -3.86 -4.37
C GLY A 155 -0.12 -4.81 -5.56
N GLY A 156 -0.80 -5.95 -5.40
CA GLY A 156 -1.07 -6.93 -6.44
C GLY A 156 -2.39 -6.66 -7.18
N ASP A 157 -3.16 -5.66 -6.75
CA ASP A 157 -4.46 -5.32 -7.30
C ASP A 157 -4.37 -4.90 -8.77
N PHE A 158 -5.29 -5.42 -9.57
CA PHE A 158 -5.45 -5.07 -10.97
C PHE A 158 -6.91 -4.99 -11.39
N TYR A 159 -7.17 -4.19 -12.40
CA TYR A 159 -8.46 -4.16 -13.08
C TYR A 159 -8.27 -3.76 -14.55
N GLU A 160 -9.15 -4.24 -15.42
CA GLU A 160 -9.16 -3.91 -16.85
C GLU A 160 -10.60 -3.91 -17.39
N VAL A 161 -10.89 -3.04 -18.36
CA VAL A 161 -12.18 -3.02 -19.06
C VAL A 161 -11.94 -2.87 -20.56
N VAL A 162 -12.53 -3.78 -21.34
CA VAL A 162 -12.38 -3.81 -22.79
C VAL A 162 -13.74 -3.97 -23.47
N ASP A 163 -13.96 -3.22 -24.55
CA ASP A 163 -15.09 -3.40 -25.45
C ASP A 163 -14.70 -4.39 -26.54
N THR A 164 -15.37 -5.54 -26.57
CA THR A 164 -15.03 -6.70 -27.39
C THR A 164 -16.20 -7.06 -28.30
N PRO A 165 -16.02 -7.93 -29.32
CA PRO A 165 -17.14 -8.40 -30.16
C PRO A 165 -18.26 -9.12 -29.39
N TYR A 166 -17.99 -9.58 -28.16
CA TYR A 166 -18.92 -10.35 -27.33
C TYR A 166 -19.66 -9.48 -26.31
N GLY A 167 -19.24 -8.23 -26.13
CA GLY A 167 -19.74 -7.32 -25.11
C GLY A 167 -18.62 -6.55 -24.42
N VAL A 168 -19.00 -5.76 -23.42
CA VAL A 168 -18.04 -5.12 -22.52
C VAL A 168 -17.61 -6.13 -21.47
N ARG A 169 -16.31 -6.43 -21.44
CA ARG A 169 -15.71 -7.35 -20.47
C ARG A 169 -14.91 -6.59 -19.43
N LEU A 170 -15.07 -6.99 -18.18
CA LEU A 170 -14.39 -6.43 -17.03
C LEU A 170 -13.55 -7.52 -16.35
N LEU A 171 -12.38 -7.11 -15.86
CA LEU A 171 -11.51 -7.89 -15.00
C LEU A 171 -11.22 -7.08 -13.75
N ILE A 172 -11.29 -7.70 -12.58
CA ILE A 172 -10.71 -7.19 -11.34
C ILE A 172 -10.06 -8.35 -10.59
N GLY A 173 -9.00 -8.10 -9.84
CA GLY A 173 -8.36 -9.13 -9.04
C GLY A 173 -7.28 -8.59 -8.13
N ASP A 174 -6.75 -9.49 -7.31
CA ASP A 174 -5.58 -9.24 -6.48
C ASP A 174 -4.64 -10.44 -6.51
N VAL A 175 -3.36 -10.15 -6.76
CA VAL A 175 -2.28 -11.13 -6.68
C VAL A 175 -1.78 -11.22 -5.25
N ARG A 176 -1.80 -12.44 -4.69
CA ARG A 176 -1.18 -12.70 -3.41
C ARG A 176 0.31 -12.40 -3.47
N GLY A 177 0.73 -11.39 -2.72
CA GLY A 177 2.11 -10.95 -2.67
C GLY A 177 2.17 -9.44 -2.47
N LYS A 178 3.38 -8.88 -2.58
CA LYS A 178 3.56 -7.43 -2.51
C LYS A 178 4.83 -6.98 -3.23
N GLY A 179 4.83 -5.73 -3.68
CA GLY A 179 5.95 -5.13 -4.39
C GLY A 179 6.06 -5.61 -5.83
N LEU A 180 7.24 -5.39 -6.42
CA LEU A 180 7.45 -5.55 -7.87
C LEU A 180 7.10 -6.95 -8.44
N PRO A 181 7.37 -8.09 -7.75
CA PRO A 181 6.96 -9.40 -8.25
C PRO A 181 5.44 -9.58 -8.37
N ALA A 182 4.65 -8.95 -7.48
CA ALA A 182 3.19 -8.98 -7.55
C ALA A 182 2.68 -8.15 -8.74
N VAL A 183 3.28 -6.96 -8.96
CA VAL A 183 2.98 -6.12 -10.13
C VAL A 183 3.26 -6.85 -11.45
N GLY A 184 4.38 -7.59 -11.52
CA GLY A 184 4.70 -8.37 -12.71
C GLY A 184 3.70 -9.49 -13.01
N ALA A 185 3.24 -10.20 -11.97
CA ALA A 185 2.19 -11.21 -12.12
C ALA A 185 0.85 -10.59 -12.53
N ALA A 186 0.46 -9.46 -11.91
CA ALA A 186 -0.73 -8.70 -12.28
C ALA A 186 -0.66 -8.26 -13.75
N ALA A 187 0.50 -7.78 -14.22
CA ALA A 187 0.72 -7.41 -15.61
C ALA A 187 0.56 -8.61 -16.57
N ALA A 188 1.04 -9.79 -16.18
CA ALA A 188 0.89 -11.01 -16.97
C ALA A 188 -0.58 -11.44 -17.12
N ILE A 189 -1.38 -11.27 -16.06
CA ILE A 189 -2.83 -11.54 -16.07
C ILE A 189 -3.56 -10.51 -16.92
N VAL A 190 -3.33 -9.21 -16.68
CA VAL A 190 -3.98 -8.11 -17.43
C VAL A 190 -3.68 -8.19 -18.92
N ASN A 191 -2.43 -8.46 -19.32
CA ASN A 191 -2.08 -8.59 -20.73
C ASN A 191 -2.71 -9.83 -21.37
N ALA A 192 -2.76 -10.96 -20.64
CA ALA A 192 -3.47 -12.14 -21.12
C ALA A 192 -4.97 -11.89 -21.29
N PHE A 193 -5.58 -11.11 -20.40
CA PHE A 193 -6.97 -10.68 -20.53
C PHE A 193 -7.19 -9.80 -21.74
N ARG A 194 -6.34 -8.78 -21.95
CA ARG A 194 -6.43 -7.89 -23.12
C ARG A 194 -6.39 -8.66 -24.44
N GLU A 195 -5.66 -9.77 -24.51
CA GLU A 195 -5.62 -10.62 -25.70
C GLU A 195 -6.81 -11.59 -25.77
N ALA A 196 -7.02 -12.38 -24.71
CA ALA A 196 -8.05 -13.42 -24.67
C ALA A 196 -9.46 -12.86 -24.78
N ALA A 197 -9.70 -11.65 -24.25
CA ALA A 197 -11.01 -11.02 -24.28
C ALA A 197 -11.52 -10.73 -25.70
N TYR A 198 -10.63 -10.56 -26.69
CA TYR A 198 -11.02 -10.40 -28.10
C TYR A 198 -11.08 -11.72 -28.86
N GLY A 199 -10.28 -12.71 -28.46
CA GLY A 199 -10.13 -13.97 -29.19
C GLY A 199 -11.09 -15.08 -28.77
N GLU A 200 -11.49 -15.11 -27.50
CA GLU A 200 -12.29 -16.20 -26.93
C GLU A 200 -13.75 -15.78 -26.75
N ALA A 201 -14.70 -16.60 -27.18
CA ALA A 201 -16.13 -16.28 -27.09
C ALA A 201 -16.71 -16.47 -25.68
N ASP A 202 -16.18 -17.42 -24.90
CA ASP A 202 -16.67 -17.75 -23.55
C ASP A 202 -15.74 -17.19 -22.47
N LEU A 203 -16.31 -16.67 -21.38
CA LEU A 203 -15.58 -16.27 -20.18
C LEU A 203 -14.77 -17.42 -19.57
N VAL A 204 -15.23 -18.66 -19.68
CA VAL A 204 -14.50 -19.84 -19.22
C VAL A 204 -13.15 -19.97 -19.95
N ASP A 205 -13.15 -19.80 -21.27
CA ASP A 205 -11.93 -19.89 -22.06
C ASP A 205 -11.00 -18.70 -21.79
N VAL A 206 -11.55 -17.51 -21.54
CA VAL A 206 -10.78 -16.37 -21.03
C VAL A 206 -10.10 -16.74 -19.70
N ALA A 207 -10.84 -17.28 -18.72
CA ALA A 207 -10.27 -17.67 -17.43
C ALA A 207 -9.13 -18.70 -17.58
N ARG A 208 -9.29 -19.70 -18.45
CA ARG A 208 -8.23 -20.67 -18.79
C ARG A 208 -6.98 -20.01 -19.36
N ARG A 209 -7.14 -19.02 -20.25
CA ARG A 209 -5.99 -18.27 -20.82
C ARG A 209 -5.26 -17.46 -19.75
N LEU A 210 -5.99 -16.83 -18.83
CA LEU A 210 -5.43 -16.09 -17.70
C LEU A 210 -4.67 -17.02 -16.76
N ASP A 211 -5.27 -18.15 -16.39
CA ASP A 211 -4.65 -19.16 -15.54
C ASP A 211 -3.35 -19.68 -16.15
N ALA A 212 -3.38 -20.08 -17.43
CA ALA A 212 -2.20 -20.55 -18.15
C ALA A 212 -1.11 -19.48 -18.27
N SER A 213 -1.48 -18.20 -18.47
CA SER A 213 -0.52 -17.09 -18.48
C SER A 213 0.14 -16.90 -17.12
N SER A 214 -0.66 -16.93 -16.06
CA SER A 214 -0.18 -16.78 -14.68
C SER A 214 0.71 -17.96 -14.27
N ALA A 215 0.34 -19.19 -14.61
CA ALA A 215 1.15 -20.38 -14.40
C ALA A 215 2.50 -20.29 -15.12
N ARG A 216 2.52 -19.89 -16.40
CA ARG A 216 3.78 -19.66 -17.15
C ARG A 216 4.65 -18.59 -16.51
N TYR A 217 4.04 -17.48 -16.06
CA TYR A 217 4.77 -16.42 -15.39
C TYR A 217 5.41 -16.90 -14.08
N ASN A 218 4.66 -17.64 -13.26
CA ASN A 218 5.16 -18.22 -12.01
C ASN A 218 6.27 -19.25 -12.24
N ALA A 219 6.19 -20.05 -13.30
CA ALA A 219 7.25 -20.99 -13.67
C ALA A 219 8.53 -20.28 -14.11
N ALA A 220 8.41 -19.17 -14.86
CA ALA A 220 9.56 -18.37 -15.30
C ALA A 220 10.16 -17.51 -14.18
N PHE A 221 9.34 -17.04 -13.25
CA PHE A 221 9.73 -16.18 -12.13
C PHE A 221 9.18 -16.70 -10.79
N PRO A 222 9.77 -17.79 -10.26
CA PRO A 222 9.31 -18.40 -9.02
C PRO A 222 9.30 -17.40 -7.85
N PRO A 223 8.35 -17.50 -6.91
CA PRO A 223 8.35 -16.67 -5.72
C PRO A 223 9.56 -16.92 -4.82
N ASP A 224 10.07 -15.85 -4.20
CA ASP A 224 11.12 -15.94 -3.17
C ASP A 224 10.51 -16.53 -1.88
N GLY A 225 10.47 -17.86 -1.78
CA GLY A 225 10.04 -18.57 -0.58
C GLY A 225 9.19 -19.81 -0.85
N PRO A 226 8.74 -20.50 0.22
CA PRO A 226 8.03 -21.79 0.12
C PRO A 226 6.56 -21.64 -0.30
N MET A 227 6.07 -20.44 -0.55
CA MET A 227 4.64 -20.18 -0.73
C MET A 227 4.33 -19.89 -2.20
N GLU A 228 3.35 -20.60 -2.75
CA GLU A 228 2.89 -20.42 -4.13
C GLU A 228 2.27 -19.03 -4.34
N ARG A 229 2.52 -18.46 -5.53
CA ARG A 229 1.92 -17.21 -5.98
C ARG A 229 0.63 -17.54 -6.72
N PHE A 230 -0.49 -17.02 -6.25
CA PHE A 230 -1.79 -17.15 -6.89
C PHE A 230 -2.49 -15.80 -6.91
N ALA A 231 -3.55 -15.69 -7.70
CA ALA A 231 -4.37 -14.49 -7.77
C ALA A 231 -5.84 -14.82 -7.63
N THR A 232 -6.57 -13.97 -6.91
CA THR A 232 -8.02 -13.92 -7.01
C THR A 232 -8.38 -13.08 -8.22
N ALA A 233 -9.45 -13.45 -8.93
CA ALA A 233 -9.94 -12.67 -10.05
C ALA A 233 -11.45 -12.81 -10.21
N LEU A 234 -12.08 -11.77 -10.73
CA LEU A 234 -13.46 -11.77 -11.18
C LEU A 234 -13.50 -11.23 -12.60
N LEU A 235 -14.12 -12.03 -13.46
CA LEU A 235 -14.45 -11.68 -14.83
C LEU A 235 -15.94 -11.37 -14.90
N ALA A 236 -16.30 -10.30 -15.62
CA ALA A 236 -17.69 -10.01 -15.92
C ALA A 236 -17.86 -9.65 -17.39
N GLU A 237 -18.97 -10.07 -17.99
CA GLU A 237 -19.35 -9.74 -19.37
C GLU A 237 -20.75 -9.13 -19.39
N ILE A 238 -20.88 -8.00 -20.07
CA ILE A 238 -22.17 -7.36 -20.35
C ILE A 238 -22.33 -7.29 -21.88
N PRO A 239 -23.26 -8.06 -22.46
CA PRO A 239 -23.56 -7.96 -23.89
C PRO A 239 -23.97 -6.54 -24.28
N HIS A 240 -23.69 -6.10 -25.51
CA HIS A 240 -24.03 -4.72 -25.94
C HIS A 240 -25.52 -4.42 -25.89
N GLU A 241 -26.36 -5.44 -26.02
CA GLU A 241 -27.83 -5.34 -25.87
C GLU A 241 -28.24 -5.05 -24.41
N GLY A 242 -27.35 -5.31 -23.45
CA GLY A 242 -27.58 -5.19 -22.02
C GLY A 242 -28.52 -6.27 -21.48
N GLY A 243 -29.21 -5.97 -20.39
CA GLY A 243 -30.24 -6.83 -19.80
C GLY A 243 -29.73 -7.96 -18.90
N ARG A 244 -28.48 -8.40 -19.09
CA ARG A 244 -27.82 -9.36 -18.20
C ARG A 244 -26.33 -9.03 -18.00
N ILE A 245 -25.78 -9.60 -16.94
CA ILE A 245 -24.34 -9.67 -16.69
C ILE A 245 -23.97 -11.12 -16.38
N ASP A 246 -22.94 -11.61 -17.06
CA ASP A 246 -22.38 -12.94 -16.85
C ASP A 246 -21.10 -12.78 -16.01
N ILE A 247 -20.98 -13.49 -14.89
CA ILE A 247 -19.89 -13.35 -13.91
C ILE A 247 -19.21 -14.70 -13.70
N LEU A 248 -17.88 -14.70 -13.77
CA LEU A 248 -17.04 -15.83 -13.41
C LEU A 248 -16.10 -15.39 -12.29
N ASN A 249 -16.23 -16.01 -11.12
CA ASN A 249 -15.51 -15.61 -9.91
C ASN A 249 -14.47 -16.65 -9.48
N CYS A 250 -13.19 -16.36 -9.74
CA CYS A 250 -12.00 -17.14 -9.35
C CYS A 250 -11.54 -16.81 -7.92
N GLY A 251 -12.44 -16.92 -6.93
CA GLY A 251 -12.14 -16.72 -5.51
C GLY A 251 -11.97 -15.27 -5.06
N HIS A 252 -12.47 -14.30 -5.83
CA HIS A 252 -12.49 -12.88 -5.50
C HIS A 252 -13.74 -12.50 -4.67
N PRO A 253 -13.74 -11.40 -3.90
CA PRO A 253 -14.94 -10.94 -3.20
C PRO A 253 -16.15 -10.77 -4.13
N PRO A 254 -17.35 -11.23 -3.71
CA PRO A 254 -18.52 -11.17 -4.57
C PRO A 254 -18.96 -9.72 -4.78
N PRO A 255 -19.31 -9.33 -6.02
CA PRO A 255 -19.63 -7.96 -6.33
C PRO A 255 -21.01 -7.59 -5.80
N LEU A 256 -21.21 -6.30 -5.62
CA LEU A 256 -22.44 -5.75 -5.07
C LEU A 256 -23.26 -5.08 -6.17
N LEU A 257 -24.50 -5.52 -6.36
CA LEU A 257 -25.45 -4.95 -7.31
C LEU A 257 -26.52 -4.15 -6.57
N LEU A 258 -26.63 -2.87 -6.87
CA LEU A 258 -27.67 -1.99 -6.35
C LEU A 258 -28.71 -1.73 -7.44
N THR A 259 -29.88 -2.34 -7.29
CA THR A 259 -31.02 -2.21 -8.21
C THR A 259 -32.15 -1.47 -7.50
N ARG A 260 -32.48 -0.25 -7.95
CA ARG A 260 -33.58 0.58 -7.39
C ARG A 260 -33.53 0.68 -5.84
N GLY A 261 -32.34 0.87 -5.28
CA GLY A 261 -32.12 0.97 -3.82
C GLY A 261 -32.10 -0.36 -3.06
N ARG A 262 -32.23 -1.50 -3.75
CA ARG A 262 -32.06 -2.83 -3.16
C ARG A 262 -30.67 -3.36 -3.48
N LEU A 263 -29.90 -3.63 -2.44
CA LEU A 263 -28.58 -4.24 -2.57
C LEU A 263 -28.70 -5.77 -2.66
N ARG A 264 -28.07 -6.36 -3.66
CA ARG A 264 -27.89 -7.79 -3.83
C ARG A 264 -26.39 -8.09 -3.90
N VAL A 265 -25.94 -9.07 -3.13
CA VAL A 265 -24.59 -9.65 -3.29
C VAL A 265 -24.68 -10.71 -4.38
N LEU A 266 -23.84 -10.62 -5.41
CA LEU A 266 -23.80 -11.58 -6.51
C LEU A 266 -22.85 -12.73 -6.13
N GLU A 267 -23.30 -13.62 -5.26
CA GLU A 267 -22.51 -14.80 -4.89
C GLU A 267 -22.47 -15.82 -6.02
N SER A 268 -21.32 -16.49 -6.14
CA SER A 268 -21.09 -17.57 -7.10
C SER A 268 -21.90 -18.80 -6.71
N ALA A 269 -22.65 -19.40 -7.63
CA ALA A 269 -23.44 -20.60 -7.32
C ALA A 269 -22.53 -21.83 -7.10
N ALA A 270 -21.36 -21.84 -7.73
CA ALA A 270 -20.32 -22.85 -7.53
C ALA A 270 -18.93 -22.19 -7.44
N PRO A 271 -18.00 -22.76 -6.66
CA PRO A 271 -16.65 -22.23 -6.57
C PRO A 271 -15.87 -22.52 -7.86
N SER A 272 -15.17 -21.50 -8.37
CA SER A 272 -14.15 -21.66 -9.41
C SER A 272 -12.74 -21.62 -8.80
N PRO A 273 -11.73 -22.25 -9.44
CA PRO A 273 -10.37 -22.21 -8.94
C PRO A 273 -9.79 -20.79 -8.99
N LEU A 274 -8.87 -20.48 -8.06
CA LEU A 274 -8.06 -19.27 -8.15
C LEU A 274 -7.08 -19.39 -9.32
N LEU A 275 -6.66 -18.26 -9.89
CA LEU A 275 -5.67 -18.28 -10.96
C LEU A 275 -4.33 -18.81 -10.44
N SER A 276 -3.68 -19.63 -11.26
CA SER A 276 -2.48 -20.45 -10.96
C SER A 276 -2.69 -21.64 -10.05
N LEU A 277 -3.94 -21.99 -9.69
CA LEU A 277 -4.25 -23.19 -8.92
C LEU A 277 -5.03 -24.24 -9.72
N ALA A 278 -5.49 -23.95 -10.95
CA ALA A 278 -6.33 -24.88 -11.71
C ALA A 278 -5.63 -26.22 -12.01
N GLU A 279 -4.31 -26.23 -12.23
CA GLU A 279 -3.53 -27.47 -12.38
C GLU A 279 -3.56 -28.36 -11.13
N LEU A 280 -3.72 -27.77 -9.93
CA LEU A 280 -3.72 -28.47 -8.66
C LEU A 280 -5.12 -28.93 -8.22
N ILE A 281 -6.13 -28.09 -8.44
CA ILE A 281 -7.50 -28.31 -7.92
C ILE A 281 -8.56 -28.61 -9.00
N GLY A 282 -8.18 -28.54 -10.27
CA GLY A 282 -9.03 -28.80 -11.42
C GLY A 282 -9.55 -27.53 -12.09
N ASP A 283 -9.80 -27.65 -13.40
CA ASP A 283 -10.23 -26.56 -14.30
C ASP A 283 -11.76 -26.46 -14.42
N HIS A 284 -12.44 -26.36 -13.28
CA HIS A 284 -13.90 -26.24 -13.22
C HIS A 284 -14.30 -24.78 -12.98
N TYR A 285 -14.45 -24.02 -14.06
CA TYR A 285 -14.97 -22.66 -13.99
C TYR A 285 -16.51 -22.65 -14.11
N HIS A 286 -17.14 -21.75 -13.34
CA HIS A 286 -18.58 -21.55 -13.35
C HIS A 286 -18.93 -20.09 -13.70
N VAL A 287 -19.89 -19.93 -14.60
CA VAL A 287 -20.42 -18.63 -15.01
C VAL A 287 -21.84 -18.50 -14.46
N ASP A 288 -22.07 -17.45 -13.68
CA ASP A 288 -23.38 -17.08 -13.14
C ASP A 288 -23.94 -15.89 -13.91
N SER A 289 -25.18 -16.02 -14.40
CA SER A 289 -25.90 -14.96 -15.11
C SER A 289 -26.87 -14.23 -14.19
N PHE A 290 -26.85 -12.90 -14.23
CA PHE A 290 -27.73 -12.05 -13.43
C PHE A 290 -28.41 -11.00 -14.30
N ASP A 291 -29.71 -10.78 -14.07
CA ASP A 291 -30.45 -9.70 -14.74
C ASP A 291 -29.98 -8.32 -14.23
N VAL A 292 -29.78 -7.39 -15.16
CA VAL A 292 -29.43 -5.99 -14.87
C VAL A 292 -30.27 -5.05 -15.71
N ALA A 293 -30.68 -3.92 -15.12
CA ALA A 293 -31.44 -2.88 -15.80
C ALA A 293 -30.64 -1.58 -15.93
N PRO A 294 -30.95 -0.71 -16.91
CA PRO A 294 -30.41 0.64 -16.96
C PRO A 294 -30.64 1.38 -15.64
N GLY A 295 -29.57 1.97 -15.09
CA GLY A 295 -29.58 2.66 -13.81
C GLY A 295 -29.20 1.78 -12.60
N ASP A 296 -29.00 0.48 -12.81
CA ASP A 296 -28.39 -0.38 -11.79
C ASP A 296 -26.90 -0.08 -11.64
N LEU A 297 -26.39 -0.21 -10.43
CA LEU A 297 -25.01 0.08 -10.08
C LEU A 297 -24.32 -1.19 -9.60
N LEU A 298 -23.28 -1.62 -10.32
CA LEU A 298 -22.41 -2.72 -9.94
C LEU A 298 -21.13 -2.17 -9.31
N LEU A 299 -20.81 -2.62 -8.09
CA LEU A 299 -19.56 -2.33 -7.41
C LEU A 299 -18.67 -3.58 -7.38
N LEU A 300 -17.56 -3.48 -8.10
CA LEU A 300 -16.42 -4.39 -8.02
C LEU A 300 -15.41 -3.82 -7.02
N TYR A 301 -14.84 -4.64 -6.15
CA TYR A 301 -13.90 -4.20 -5.12
C TYR A 301 -12.91 -5.29 -4.76
N THR A 302 -11.70 -4.90 -4.37
CA THR A 302 -10.71 -5.80 -3.76
C THR A 302 -10.89 -5.86 -2.24
N ASP A 303 -10.28 -6.87 -1.62
CA ASP A 303 -10.35 -7.09 -0.17
C ASP A 303 -9.85 -5.89 0.64
N GLY A 304 -8.90 -5.10 0.12
CA GLY A 304 -8.39 -3.90 0.78
C GLY A 304 -9.48 -2.91 1.23
N VAL A 305 -10.59 -2.80 0.49
CA VAL A 305 -11.72 -1.94 0.89
C VAL A 305 -12.52 -2.57 2.05
N ALA A 306 -12.82 -3.87 1.95
CA ALA A 306 -13.59 -4.59 2.97
C ALA A 306 -12.79 -4.82 4.26
N GLU A 307 -11.47 -4.95 4.14
CA GLU A 307 -10.55 -5.16 5.26
C GLU A 307 -10.07 -3.87 5.92
N THR A 308 -10.48 -2.70 5.40
CA THR A 308 -10.18 -1.41 6.02
C THR A 308 -10.78 -1.36 7.42
N ARG A 309 -9.96 -1.00 8.42
CA ARG A 309 -10.38 -0.99 9.83
C ARG A 309 -10.60 0.41 10.37
N ALA A 310 -11.67 0.56 11.13
CA ALA A 310 -11.86 1.71 12.01
C ALA A 310 -10.87 1.67 13.19
N LEU A 311 -10.78 2.77 13.95
CA LEU A 311 -9.84 2.90 15.08
C LEU A 311 -10.09 1.89 16.21
N ASP A 312 -11.31 1.37 16.29
CA ASP A 312 -11.75 0.30 17.18
C ASP A 312 -11.41 -1.11 16.65
N GLY A 313 -10.88 -1.22 15.43
CA GLY A 313 -10.45 -2.45 14.80
C GLY A 313 -11.54 -3.17 13.99
N GLU A 314 -12.76 -2.63 13.98
CA GLU A 314 -13.89 -3.15 13.21
C GLU A 314 -13.68 -2.93 11.70
N PHE A 315 -14.10 -3.92 10.91
CA PHE A 315 -14.04 -3.83 9.45
C PHE A 315 -15.04 -2.82 8.89
N PHE A 316 -14.68 -2.18 7.79
CA PHE A 316 -15.56 -1.25 7.10
C PHE A 316 -16.79 -2.01 6.57
N PRO A 317 -18.02 -1.65 7.01
CA PRO A 317 -19.21 -2.40 6.63
C PRO A 317 -19.68 -1.99 5.23
N LEU A 318 -18.93 -2.39 4.19
CA LEU A 318 -19.11 -1.95 2.80
C LEU A 318 -20.53 -2.16 2.29
N ALA A 319 -21.12 -3.34 2.51
CA ALA A 319 -22.50 -3.61 2.10
C ALA A 319 -23.52 -2.71 2.82
N ALA A 320 -23.32 -2.41 4.11
CA ALA A 320 -24.20 -1.49 4.84
C ALA A 320 -24.00 -0.04 4.42
N TRP A 321 -22.78 0.35 4.05
CA TRP A 321 -22.48 1.65 3.45
C TRP A 321 -23.18 1.78 2.08
N MET A 322 -23.05 0.78 1.20
CA MET A 322 -23.63 0.81 -0.14
C MET A 322 -25.16 0.86 -0.12
N ARG A 323 -25.83 0.16 0.81
CA ARG A 323 -27.29 0.24 1.01
C ARG A 323 -27.80 1.65 1.33
N ARG A 324 -26.96 2.51 1.91
CA ARG A 324 -27.34 3.86 2.33
C ARG A 324 -27.11 4.91 1.25
N GLN A 325 -26.49 4.54 0.12
CA GLN A 325 -26.17 5.49 -0.93
C GLN A 325 -27.42 5.80 -1.76
N PRO A 326 -27.71 7.08 -2.04
CA PRO A 326 -28.74 7.44 -2.99
C PRO A 326 -28.33 7.00 -4.41
N PRO A 327 -29.28 6.95 -5.37
CA PRO A 327 -28.94 6.73 -6.77
C PRO A 327 -28.07 7.89 -7.26
N THR A 328 -26.76 7.67 -7.35
CA THR A 328 -25.79 8.67 -7.78
C THR A 328 -24.93 8.13 -8.91
N PRO A 329 -24.39 9.01 -9.77
CA PRO A 329 -23.38 8.62 -10.75
C PRO A 329 -22.21 7.87 -10.08
N PRO A 330 -21.56 6.92 -10.78
CA PRO A 330 -20.46 6.14 -10.23
C PRO A 330 -19.33 6.99 -9.61
N ARG A 331 -19.04 8.14 -10.21
CA ARG A 331 -18.01 9.06 -9.71
C ARG A 331 -18.32 9.63 -8.33
N ASP A 332 -19.57 10.03 -8.10
CA ASP A 332 -20.00 10.63 -6.84
C ASP A 332 -20.02 9.58 -5.73
N LEU A 333 -20.40 8.34 -6.08
CA LEU A 333 -20.32 7.18 -5.19
C LEU A 333 -18.89 6.93 -4.73
N LEU A 334 -17.92 6.87 -5.66
CA LEU A 334 -16.51 6.63 -5.31
C LEU A 334 -15.89 7.78 -4.53
N THR A 335 -16.35 9.02 -4.73
CA THR A 335 -15.88 10.18 -3.96
C THR A 335 -16.38 10.16 -2.51
N ALA A 336 -17.48 9.47 -2.25
CA ALA A 336 -18.08 9.34 -0.92
C ALA A 336 -17.52 8.15 -0.11
N LEU A 337 -16.72 7.27 -0.74
CA LEU A 337 -16.03 6.14 -0.12
C LEU A 337 -14.78 6.62 0.63
#